data_AF-A0A951JL48-F1
#
_entry.id   AF-A0A951JL48-F1
#
_cell.length_a   1.000
_cell.length_b   1.000
_cell.length_c   1.000
_cell.angle_alpha   90.00
_cell.angle_beta   90.00
_cell.angle_gamma   90.00
#
_symmetry.space_group_name_H-M   'P 1'
#
loop_
_entity.id
_entity.type
_entity.pdbx_description
1 polymer ?
#
loop_
_entity_poly.entity_id
_entity_poly.type
_entity_poly.pdbx_seq_one_letter_code
_entity_poly.pdbx_strand_id
1 'polypeptide(L)'
;MVVLAGACTDNPVAPTLKPEPEPLATIECRVNVPAHSMVCSYPEEVLGGTAIRATRIIGGQDRFVKLANYGNAVANDTLSIYVTVQNLLAKPLGTTDGVTVTGVTVFFSEDPSNGVTVANATGDTMVTGAAQPYFLYNQILTTYQVSDPLQWRFALNGASAFTFKVYVLASQTDESGNGLDAVWSGGISSNWFAAGNWSTGSVPDATSVVAVPGSGVANMPVLTASASALALRVASGGTLGLGGFNLAVGGNVDATGAISNGSVTMSGSGSLLMGSVPALFVTGSTALQGSTKATGAVAVTGSLAVADSALSISVP
;
A
#
# COMPACT_ATOMS: atom_id res chain seq x y z
N MET A 1 6.96 -33.17 70.71
CA MET A 1 7.20 -32.03 69.80
C MET A 1 8.05 -32.55 68.66
N VAL A 2 7.42 -32.92 67.55
CA VAL A 2 8.06 -33.43 66.33
C VAL A 2 7.69 -32.44 65.24
N VAL A 3 8.68 -31.78 64.66
CA VAL A 3 8.51 -30.76 63.63
C VAL A 3 8.56 -31.46 62.26
N LEU A 4 7.44 -31.49 61.54
CA LEU A 4 7.41 -31.90 60.13
C LEU A 4 7.93 -30.73 59.29
N ALA A 5 9.06 -30.94 58.61
CA ALA A 5 9.56 -30.04 57.57
C ALA A 5 8.76 -30.26 56.27
N GLY A 6 8.09 -29.21 55.79
CA GLY A 6 7.44 -29.20 54.48
C GLY A 6 8.49 -29.09 53.37
N ALA A 7 8.45 -30.02 52.42
CA ALA A 7 9.25 -29.96 51.21
C ALA A 7 8.62 -28.97 50.22
N CYS A 8 9.31 -27.88 49.89
CA CYS A 8 9.01 -27.06 48.72
C CYS A 8 9.52 -27.80 47.49
N THR A 9 8.62 -28.21 46.60
CA THR A 9 8.98 -28.66 45.26
C THR A 9 9.22 -27.42 44.40
N ASP A 10 10.48 -27.07 44.15
CA ASP A 10 10.84 -26.13 43.10
C ASP A 10 10.47 -26.75 41.75
N ASN A 11 9.43 -26.22 41.13
CA ASN A 11 9.12 -26.53 39.74
C ASN A 11 10.07 -25.68 38.87
N PRO A 12 10.93 -26.27 38.04
CA PRO A 12 11.74 -25.48 37.11
C PRO A 12 10.80 -24.79 36.13
N VAL A 13 10.75 -23.45 36.21
CA VAL A 13 10.12 -22.63 35.18
C VAL A 13 10.96 -22.82 33.92
N ALA A 14 10.36 -23.44 32.90
CA ALA A 14 10.98 -23.55 31.59
C ALA A 14 11.40 -22.14 31.11
N PRO A 15 12.56 -21.97 30.45
CA PRO A 15 12.91 -20.70 29.84
C PRO A 15 11.74 -20.29 28.94
N THR A 16 11.17 -19.11 29.16
CA THR A 16 10.22 -18.54 28.22
C THR A 16 10.91 -18.47 26.86
N LEU A 17 10.31 -19.14 25.87
CA LEU A 17 10.76 -19.09 24.49
C LEU A 17 10.99 -17.61 24.13
N LYS A 18 12.23 -17.30 23.76
CA LYS A 18 12.61 -16.04 23.12
C LYS A 18 11.58 -15.74 22.03
N PRO A 19 11.00 -14.53 21.95
CA PRO A 19 10.01 -14.25 20.92
C PRO A 19 10.62 -14.51 19.54
N GLU A 20 9.93 -15.37 18.81
CA GLU A 20 10.19 -15.74 17.43
C GLU A 20 10.12 -14.48 16.55
N PRO A 21 11.07 -14.25 15.62
CA PRO A 21 11.11 -13.04 14.83
C PRO A 21 9.89 -12.94 13.89
N GLU A 22 9.28 -11.76 13.84
CA GLU A 22 8.06 -11.44 13.08
C GLU A 22 8.29 -11.43 11.55
N PRO A 23 7.27 -11.76 10.73
CA PRO A 23 7.38 -11.72 9.28
C PRO A 23 7.31 -10.28 8.74
N LEU A 24 8.22 -9.96 7.84
CA LEU A 24 8.27 -8.72 7.08
C LEU A 24 7.07 -8.65 6.10
N ALA A 25 6.47 -7.48 5.87
CA ALA A 25 5.28 -7.31 5.01
C ALA A 25 5.61 -7.56 3.52
N THR A 26 5.36 -8.76 3.01
CA THR A 26 5.78 -9.16 1.65
C THR A 26 4.80 -8.67 0.59
N ILE A 27 5.28 -8.49 -0.65
CA ILE A 27 4.43 -8.30 -1.83
C ILE A 27 4.60 -9.53 -2.72
N GLU A 28 3.53 -10.26 -2.97
CA GLU A 28 3.53 -11.39 -3.89
C GLU A 28 3.03 -10.91 -5.26
N CYS A 29 3.81 -11.15 -6.31
CA CYS A 29 3.44 -10.81 -7.67
C CYS A 29 3.25 -12.08 -8.51
N ARG A 30 2.15 -12.12 -9.25
CA ARG A 30 1.78 -13.20 -10.17
C ARG A 30 1.82 -12.67 -11.59
N VAL A 31 2.58 -13.35 -12.45
CA VAL A 31 2.77 -12.95 -13.84
C VAL A 31 2.16 -14.00 -14.76
N ASN A 32 1.32 -13.55 -15.69
CA ASN A 32 0.78 -14.36 -16.77
C ASN A 32 1.30 -13.78 -18.09
N VAL A 33 2.23 -14.50 -18.73
CA VAL A 33 2.96 -14.03 -19.90
C VAL A 33 2.02 -13.90 -21.11
N PRO A 34 1.20 -14.91 -21.48
CA PRO A 34 0.23 -14.78 -22.58
C PRO A 34 -0.77 -13.64 -22.39
N ALA A 35 -1.20 -13.39 -21.15
CA ALA A 35 -2.14 -12.32 -20.83
C ALA A 35 -1.49 -10.93 -20.70
N HIS A 36 -0.17 -10.82 -20.86
CA HIS A 36 0.61 -9.58 -20.67
C HIS A 36 0.28 -8.89 -19.33
N SER A 37 0.15 -9.67 -18.27
CA SER A 37 -0.30 -9.16 -16.97
C SER A 37 0.64 -9.54 -15.84
N MET A 38 0.87 -8.58 -14.95
CA MET A 38 1.47 -8.78 -13.64
C MET A 38 0.53 -8.18 -12.59
N VAL A 39 0.13 -8.99 -11.62
CA VAL A 39 -0.72 -8.57 -10.51
C VAL A 39 0.04 -8.79 -9.21
N CYS A 40 0.26 -7.72 -8.46
CA CYS A 40 0.88 -7.77 -7.15
C CYS A 40 -0.19 -7.61 -6.07
N SER A 41 -0.09 -8.43 -5.02
CA SER A 41 -1.02 -8.47 -3.91
C SER A 41 -0.28 -8.64 -2.59
N TYR A 42 -0.90 -8.19 -1.51
CA TYR A 42 -0.49 -8.56 -0.17
C TYR A 42 -1.20 -9.88 0.18
N PRO A 43 -0.48 -10.98 0.46
CA PRO A 43 -1.12 -12.17 1.00
C PRO A 43 -1.69 -11.80 2.37
N GLU A 44 -3.01 -11.75 2.48
CA GLU A 44 -3.73 -11.50 3.73
C GLU A 44 -3.31 -12.56 4.76
N GLU A 45 -2.32 -12.26 5.60
CA GLU A 45 -2.26 -12.71 6.99
C GLU A 45 -1.11 -12.04 7.77
N VAL A 46 -1.37 -11.87 9.07
CA VAL A 46 -0.47 -11.49 10.17
C VAL A 46 -0.12 -10.00 10.32
N LEU A 47 -0.80 -9.38 11.30
CA LEU A 47 -0.54 -8.04 11.82
C LEU A 47 0.31 -8.13 13.10
N GLY A 48 1.45 -7.43 13.14
CA GLY A 48 1.98 -6.86 14.39
C GLY A 48 3.51 -6.85 14.54
N GLY A 49 4.08 -5.64 14.70
CA GLY A 49 5.28 -5.36 15.51
C GLY A 49 6.36 -4.43 14.90
N THR A 50 7.28 -3.95 15.75
CA THR A 50 8.10 -2.71 15.60
C THR A 50 9.59 -2.88 15.97
N ALA A 51 10.43 -2.03 15.34
CA ALA A 51 11.89 -1.73 15.49
C ALA A 51 12.86 -2.64 14.68
N ILE A 52 13.89 -2.17 13.93
CA ILE A 52 15.09 -1.40 14.33
C ILE A 52 15.78 -0.65 13.13
N ARG A 53 16.16 0.64 13.34
CA ARG A 53 17.19 1.53 12.71
C ARG A 53 17.14 1.91 11.21
N ALA A 54 16.92 3.21 10.94
CA ALA A 54 17.25 4.09 9.79
C ALA A 54 16.96 3.64 8.35
N THR A 55 16.74 2.33 8.14
CA THR A 55 16.32 1.71 6.88
C THR A 55 15.32 0.63 7.27
N ARG A 56 14.04 0.82 6.92
CA ARG A 56 12.95 -0.06 7.33
C ARG A 56 12.47 -0.85 6.12
N ILE A 57 12.16 -2.13 6.33
CA ILE A 57 11.40 -2.90 5.34
C ILE A 57 9.95 -2.42 5.44
N ILE A 58 9.54 -1.70 4.40
CA ILE A 58 8.26 -1.02 4.26
C ILE A 58 7.56 -1.71 3.08
N GLY A 59 7.13 -2.96 3.25
CA GLY A 59 6.34 -3.63 2.22
C GLY A 59 4.84 -3.52 2.47
N GLY A 60 4.04 -4.48 2.01
CA GLY A 60 2.59 -4.41 2.11
C GLY A 60 1.96 -3.61 0.97
N GLN A 61 1.64 -4.33 -0.11
CA GLN A 61 0.95 -3.81 -1.29
C GLN A 61 -0.33 -3.07 -0.88
N ASP A 62 -0.50 -1.87 -1.42
CA ASP A 62 -1.64 -0.97 -1.17
C ASP A 62 -1.77 -0.51 0.31
N ARG A 63 -0.81 -0.85 1.17
CA ARG A 63 -0.81 -0.48 2.60
C ARG A 63 0.28 0.54 2.99
N PHE A 64 1.51 0.34 2.56
CA PHE A 64 2.59 1.30 2.86
C PHE A 64 3.31 1.72 1.59
N VAL A 65 3.35 0.81 0.63
CA VAL A 65 3.85 1.04 -0.72
C VAL A 65 2.94 0.33 -1.70
N LYS A 66 2.94 0.81 -2.93
CA LYS A 66 2.26 0.13 -4.04
C LYS A 66 3.22 -0.07 -5.18
N LEU A 67 3.35 -1.33 -5.62
CA LEU A 67 3.95 -1.66 -6.89
C LEU A 67 2.86 -1.64 -7.95
N ALA A 68 3.05 -0.78 -8.94
CA ALA A 68 2.21 -0.74 -10.13
C ALA A 68 3.07 -1.03 -11.36
N ASN A 69 2.46 -1.57 -12.41
CA ASN A 69 3.17 -1.95 -13.62
C ASN A 69 2.36 -1.73 -14.88
N TYR A 70 3.06 -1.53 -15.99
CA TYR A 70 2.48 -1.33 -17.32
C TYR A 70 3.51 -1.66 -18.41
N GLY A 71 3.08 -1.63 -19.67
CA GLY A 71 3.96 -1.82 -20.82
C GLY A 71 4.59 -3.22 -20.93
N ASN A 72 3.88 -4.26 -20.46
CA ASN A 72 4.32 -5.65 -20.54
C ASN A 72 4.60 -6.06 -22.00
N ALA A 73 5.84 -6.42 -22.32
CA ALA A 73 6.26 -6.83 -23.66
C ALA A 73 7.20 -8.03 -23.61
N VAL A 74 7.02 -8.99 -24.53
CA VAL A 74 7.85 -10.19 -24.62
C VAL A 74 8.64 -10.18 -25.93
N ALA A 75 9.96 -10.32 -25.83
CA ALA A 75 10.85 -10.46 -26.99
C ALA A 75 12.04 -11.36 -26.64
N ASN A 76 12.40 -12.29 -27.53
CA ASN A 76 13.54 -13.22 -27.36
C ASN A 76 13.53 -13.93 -26.00
N ASP A 77 12.39 -14.51 -25.62
CA ASP A 77 12.19 -15.20 -24.32
C ASP A 77 12.47 -14.32 -23.09
N THR A 78 12.42 -12.99 -23.26
CA THR A 78 12.55 -12.01 -22.19
C THR A 78 11.26 -11.21 -22.06
N LEU A 79 10.67 -11.22 -20.87
CA LEU A 79 9.58 -10.32 -20.51
C LEU A 79 10.15 -9.01 -19.96
N SER A 80 9.71 -7.88 -20.50
CA SER A 80 10.05 -6.53 -20.04
C SER A 80 8.80 -5.82 -19.57
N ILE A 81 8.86 -5.22 -18.37
CA ILE A 81 7.72 -4.56 -17.72
C ILE A 81 8.20 -3.27 -17.06
N TYR A 82 7.49 -2.16 -17.21
CA TYR A 82 7.76 -0.97 -16.41
C TYR A 82 7.11 -1.11 -15.04
N VAL A 83 7.88 -0.93 -13.97
CA VAL A 83 7.41 -1.03 -12.59
C VAL A 83 7.70 0.27 -11.85
N THR A 84 6.71 0.82 -11.17
CA THR A 84 6.80 2.01 -10.33
C THR A 84 6.55 1.66 -8.87
N VAL A 85 7.23 2.34 -7.96
CA VAL A 85 6.93 2.31 -6.52
C VAL A 85 6.19 3.58 -6.15
N GLN A 86 5.07 3.43 -5.46
CA GLN A 86 4.36 4.55 -4.88
C GLN A 86 4.52 4.54 -3.37
N ASN A 87 4.88 5.68 -2.81
CA ASN A 87 4.90 5.87 -1.36
C ASN A 87 3.48 6.14 -0.85
N LEU A 88 2.89 5.23 -0.06
CA LEU A 88 1.57 5.44 0.54
C LEU A 88 1.64 5.93 1.98
N LEU A 89 2.84 6.26 2.47
CA LEU A 89 3.04 6.81 3.80
C LEU A 89 2.99 8.34 3.77
N ALA A 90 2.65 8.93 4.92
CA ALA A 90 2.72 10.37 5.13
C ALA A 90 4.17 10.90 5.30
N LYS A 91 5.18 10.02 5.25
CA LYS A 91 6.59 10.37 5.37
C LYS A 91 7.33 10.10 4.07
N PRO A 92 8.34 10.92 3.71
CA PRO A 92 9.19 10.62 2.58
C PRO A 92 9.91 9.27 2.71
N LEU A 93 10.00 8.53 1.62
CA LEU A 93 10.84 7.33 1.49
C LEU A 93 12.12 7.65 0.73
N GLY A 94 13.19 6.95 1.09
CA GLY A 94 14.48 7.07 0.42
C GLY A 94 15.28 8.29 0.85
N THR A 95 15.11 8.71 2.10
CA THR A 95 15.91 9.76 2.75
C THR A 95 15.88 9.63 4.27
N THR A 96 16.91 10.12 4.96
CA THR A 96 16.96 10.18 6.43
C THR A 96 16.80 11.61 6.97
N ASP A 97 16.97 12.63 6.13
CA ASP A 97 17.00 14.05 6.47
C ASP A 97 16.03 14.91 5.62
N GLY A 98 15.32 14.28 4.67
CA GLY A 98 14.39 14.95 3.75
C GLY A 98 15.06 15.52 2.50
N VAL A 99 16.39 15.42 2.39
CA VAL A 99 17.18 16.09 1.34
C VAL A 99 18.13 15.13 0.64
N THR A 100 18.83 14.30 1.40
CA THR A 100 19.79 13.31 0.89
C THR A 100 19.04 12.10 0.34
N VAL A 101 19.27 11.79 -0.94
CA VAL A 101 18.71 10.62 -1.61
C VAL A 101 19.45 9.37 -1.14
N THR A 102 18.75 8.48 -0.44
CA THR A 102 19.19 7.09 -0.17
C THR A 102 18.47 6.08 -1.07
N GLY A 103 17.36 6.49 -1.69
CA GLY A 103 16.57 5.68 -2.62
C GLY A 103 15.67 4.65 -1.96
N VAL A 104 14.81 4.03 -2.79
CA VAL A 104 13.87 2.98 -2.42
C VAL A 104 14.29 1.70 -3.12
N THR A 105 14.62 0.67 -2.35
CA THR A 105 15.11 -0.62 -2.85
C THR A 105 13.97 -1.63 -2.85
N VAL A 106 13.68 -2.25 -4.00
CA VAL A 106 12.76 -3.40 -4.10
C VAL A 106 13.60 -4.65 -4.33
N PHE A 107 13.62 -5.58 -3.39
CA PHE A 107 14.46 -6.78 -3.45
C PHE A 107 13.64 -8.06 -3.40
N PHE A 108 14.10 -9.09 -4.12
CA PHE A 108 13.42 -10.38 -4.22
C PHE A 108 13.72 -11.22 -2.99
N SER A 109 12.66 -11.52 -2.23
CA SER A 109 12.72 -12.42 -1.07
C SER A 109 12.53 -13.88 -1.46
N GLU A 110 11.78 -14.11 -2.54
CA GLU A 110 11.69 -15.40 -3.22
C GLU A 110 11.92 -15.15 -4.71
N ASP A 111 12.82 -15.93 -5.30
CA ASP A 111 13.12 -15.86 -6.72
C ASP A 111 11.88 -16.18 -7.58
N PRO A 112 11.81 -15.66 -8.82
CA PRO A 112 10.80 -16.08 -9.78
C PRO A 112 10.73 -17.61 -9.93
N SER A 113 9.53 -18.15 -9.78
CA SER A 113 9.27 -19.58 -9.95
C SER A 113 9.41 -20.04 -11.40
N ASN A 114 9.34 -21.35 -11.64
CA ASN A 114 9.36 -21.96 -12.97
C ASN A 114 10.64 -21.70 -13.78
N GLY A 115 11.78 -21.50 -13.10
CA GLY A 115 13.08 -21.33 -13.74
C GLY A 115 13.29 -19.95 -14.36
N VAL A 116 12.40 -18.99 -14.09
CA VAL A 116 12.53 -17.59 -14.51
C VAL A 116 13.64 -16.92 -13.70
N THR A 117 14.41 -16.02 -14.32
CA THR A 117 15.48 -15.27 -13.63
C THR A 117 15.37 -13.78 -13.88
N VAL A 118 15.79 -12.97 -12.90
CA VAL A 118 15.84 -11.51 -13.02
C VAL A 118 17.08 -11.13 -13.83
N ALA A 119 16.89 -10.53 -15.00
CA ALA A 119 17.95 -10.33 -16.00
C ALA A 119 18.69 -9.00 -15.90
N ASN A 120 18.14 -8.01 -15.18
CA ASN A 120 18.69 -6.66 -15.12
C ASN A 120 18.56 -5.97 -13.75
N ALA A 121 18.67 -6.76 -12.68
CA ALA A 121 18.73 -6.20 -11.33
C ALA A 121 19.85 -5.15 -11.22
N THR A 122 19.64 -4.14 -10.37
CA THR A 122 20.66 -3.14 -10.04
C THR A 122 21.87 -3.77 -9.38
N GLY A 123 21.65 -4.81 -8.57
CA GLY A 123 22.68 -5.61 -7.93
C GLY A 123 22.05 -6.62 -6.98
N ASP A 124 22.88 -7.16 -6.10
CA ASP A 124 22.46 -8.12 -5.08
C ASP A 124 22.57 -7.53 -3.67
N THR A 125 21.67 -7.95 -2.78
CA THR A 125 21.67 -7.57 -1.37
C THR A 125 21.58 -8.80 -0.47
N MET A 126 21.83 -8.60 0.83
CA MET A 126 21.81 -9.66 1.84
C MET A 126 20.88 -9.32 3.01
N VAL A 127 19.66 -8.87 2.72
CA VAL A 127 18.73 -8.36 3.74
C VAL A 127 18.03 -9.49 4.47
N THR A 128 17.39 -10.41 3.74
CA THR A 128 16.64 -11.55 4.31
C THR A 128 17.19 -12.90 3.86
N GLY A 129 18.12 -12.92 2.90
CA GLY A 129 18.77 -14.11 2.35
C GLY A 129 20.08 -13.73 1.67
N ALA A 130 20.81 -14.72 1.14
CA ALA A 130 22.05 -14.45 0.40
C ALA A 130 21.75 -14.07 -1.06
N ALA A 131 22.52 -13.13 -1.63
CA ALA A 131 22.53 -12.77 -3.04
C ALA A 131 21.12 -12.48 -3.64
N GLN A 132 20.33 -11.67 -2.94
CA GLN A 132 18.98 -11.33 -3.36
C GLN A 132 19.02 -10.21 -4.41
N PRO A 133 18.54 -10.42 -5.63
CA PRO A 133 18.53 -9.36 -6.63
C PRO A 133 17.63 -8.20 -6.17
N TYR A 134 17.98 -6.97 -6.53
CA TYR A 134 17.17 -5.80 -6.22
C TYR A 134 17.15 -4.76 -7.35
N PHE A 135 16.12 -3.92 -7.34
CA PHE A 135 16.03 -2.70 -8.13
C PHE A 135 16.06 -1.47 -7.21
N LEU A 136 16.93 -0.51 -7.50
CA LEU A 136 17.03 0.75 -6.76
C LEU A 136 16.34 1.88 -7.51
N TYR A 137 15.24 2.37 -6.92
CA TYR A 137 14.60 3.62 -7.31
C TYR A 137 15.34 4.77 -6.63
N ASN A 138 16.34 5.33 -7.33
CA ASN A 138 17.29 6.29 -6.78
C ASN A 138 16.71 7.72 -6.68
N GLN A 139 15.65 7.86 -5.90
CA GLN A 139 14.96 9.13 -5.65
C GLN A 139 14.35 9.15 -4.25
N ILE A 140 14.02 10.36 -3.78
CA ILE A 140 13.12 10.54 -2.64
C ILE A 140 11.70 10.43 -3.17
N LEU A 141 10.89 9.58 -2.55
CA LEU A 141 9.45 9.56 -2.76
C LEU A 141 8.79 10.33 -1.63
N THR A 142 8.37 11.57 -1.90
CA THR A 142 7.53 12.28 -0.94
C THR A 142 6.20 11.55 -0.77
N THR A 143 5.43 11.96 0.24
CA THR A 143 4.09 11.46 0.51
C THR A 143 3.26 11.34 -0.77
N TYR A 144 2.76 10.14 -1.07
CA TYR A 144 1.94 9.80 -2.26
C TYR A 144 2.60 9.87 -3.63
N GLN A 145 3.88 10.21 -3.70
CA GLN A 145 4.62 10.28 -4.95
C GLN A 145 4.82 8.88 -5.54
N VAL A 146 4.63 8.78 -6.86
CA VAL A 146 5.02 7.63 -7.67
C VAL A 146 6.44 7.85 -8.18
N SER A 147 7.25 6.81 -8.12
CA SER A 147 8.60 6.82 -8.63
C SER A 147 8.64 7.00 -10.14
N ASP A 148 9.80 7.40 -10.66
CA ASP A 148 10.10 7.16 -12.07
C ASP A 148 10.04 5.63 -12.33
N PRO A 149 9.55 5.21 -13.50
CA PRO A 149 9.43 3.79 -13.84
C PRO A 149 10.80 3.18 -14.08
N LEU A 150 11.04 2.00 -13.51
CA LEU A 150 12.17 1.15 -13.89
C LEU A 150 11.68 0.00 -14.75
N GLN A 151 12.42 -0.33 -15.80
CA GLN A 151 12.12 -1.50 -16.62
C GLN A 151 12.70 -2.75 -15.95
N TRP A 152 11.84 -3.66 -15.53
CA TRP A 152 12.21 -4.97 -15.02
C TRP A 152 12.23 -5.97 -16.18
N ARG A 153 13.29 -6.78 -16.27
CA ARG A 153 13.46 -7.79 -17.31
C ARG A 153 13.61 -9.16 -16.68
N PHE A 154 12.82 -10.11 -17.18
CA PHE A 154 12.82 -11.50 -16.73
C PHE A 154 13.18 -12.40 -17.90
N ALA A 155 14.21 -13.23 -17.75
CA ALA A 155 14.47 -14.31 -18.70
C ALA A 155 13.51 -15.46 -18.37
N LEU A 156 12.59 -15.74 -19.30
CA LEU A 156 11.46 -16.63 -19.08
C LEU A 156 11.85 -18.10 -19.10
N ASN A 157 12.88 -18.47 -19.87
CA ASN A 157 13.33 -19.85 -20.05
C ASN A 157 12.17 -20.79 -20.44
N GLY A 158 11.29 -20.31 -21.32
CA GLY A 158 10.09 -21.03 -21.77
C GLY A 158 8.89 -21.02 -20.82
N ALA A 159 8.96 -20.35 -19.66
CA ALA A 159 7.84 -20.22 -18.74
C ALA A 159 6.73 -19.31 -19.31
N SER A 160 5.47 -19.76 -19.19
CA SER A 160 4.28 -18.97 -19.57
C SER A 160 3.61 -18.26 -18.38
N ALA A 161 4.01 -18.59 -17.15
CA ALA A 161 3.58 -17.93 -15.93
C ALA A 161 4.62 -18.16 -14.83
N PHE A 162 4.70 -17.23 -13.88
CA PHE A 162 5.56 -17.37 -12.71
C PHE A 162 5.07 -16.48 -11.57
N THR A 163 5.61 -16.73 -10.39
CA THR A 163 5.32 -16.00 -9.15
C THR A 163 6.62 -15.64 -8.47
N PHE A 164 6.65 -14.52 -7.77
CA PHE A 164 7.79 -14.11 -6.95
C PHE A 164 7.32 -13.28 -5.76
N LYS A 165 8.19 -13.12 -4.77
CA LYS A 165 7.94 -12.25 -3.61
C LYS A 165 9.03 -11.20 -3.49
N VAL A 166 8.61 -9.98 -3.18
CA VAL A 166 9.52 -8.87 -2.94
C VAL A 166 9.23 -8.18 -1.61
N TYR A 167 10.27 -7.58 -1.07
CA TYR A 167 10.22 -6.59 -0.02
C TYR A 167 10.66 -5.23 -0.56
N VAL A 168 10.13 -4.16 0.05
CA VAL A 168 10.60 -2.80 -0.22
C VAL A 168 11.35 -2.31 1.01
N LEU A 169 12.56 -1.81 0.81
CA LEU A 169 13.47 -1.29 1.82
C LEU A 169 13.74 0.19 1.51
N ALA A 170 13.46 1.07 2.46
CA ALA A 170 13.77 2.49 2.31
C ALA A 170 14.06 3.15 3.66
N SER A 171 14.89 4.19 3.64
CA SER A 171 15.05 5.09 4.79
C SER A 171 13.88 6.07 4.90
N GLN A 172 13.60 6.52 6.12
CA GLN A 172 12.60 7.55 6.42
C GLN A 172 13.22 8.64 7.30
N THR A 173 12.69 9.86 7.20
CA THR A 173 12.98 10.94 8.15
C THR A 173 12.36 10.58 9.51
N ASP A 174 13.21 10.54 10.55
CA ASP A 174 12.93 10.26 11.97
C ASP A 174 12.15 8.96 12.38
N GLU A 175 12.68 8.28 13.41
CA GLU A 175 12.19 7.00 13.95
C GLU A 175 11.04 7.16 14.97
N SER A 176 10.77 8.39 15.43
CA SER A 176 9.75 8.67 16.44
C SER A 176 8.44 9.07 15.79
N GLY A 177 7.46 8.16 15.87
CA GLY A 177 6.12 8.34 15.31
C GLY A 177 6.08 7.84 13.87
N ASN A 178 5.41 6.71 13.65
CA ASN A 178 4.88 6.43 12.32
C ASN A 178 4.08 7.69 11.94
N GLY A 179 4.35 8.34 10.80
CA GLY A 179 3.56 9.49 10.35
C GLY A 179 2.19 8.96 9.97
N LEU A 180 1.36 8.71 10.98
CA LEU A 180 0.17 7.90 10.86
C LEU A 180 -0.80 8.71 10.02
N ASP A 181 -1.20 8.13 8.89
CA ASP A 181 -2.54 8.30 8.36
C ASP A 181 -3.50 8.49 9.54
N ALA A 182 -4.47 9.39 9.44
CA ALA A 182 -5.64 9.32 10.28
C ALA A 182 -6.32 7.96 9.99
N VAL A 183 -5.93 6.95 10.77
CA VAL A 183 -6.47 5.59 10.66
C VAL A 183 -7.77 5.55 11.44
N TRP A 184 -8.83 5.13 10.77
CA TRP A 184 -10.12 4.90 11.38
C TRP A 184 -10.07 3.69 12.33
N SER A 185 -10.37 3.92 13.61
CA SER A 185 -10.48 2.87 14.63
C SER A 185 -11.92 2.41 14.84
N GLY A 186 -12.91 3.27 14.59
CA GLY A 186 -14.33 2.99 14.79
C GLY A 186 -14.68 2.55 16.21
N GLY A 187 -13.85 2.89 17.21
CA GLY A 187 -13.99 2.42 18.58
C GLY A 187 -15.15 3.03 19.36
N ILE A 188 -15.69 4.17 18.90
CA ILE A 188 -16.79 4.89 19.56
C ILE A 188 -18.09 4.75 18.77
N SER A 189 -18.06 4.98 17.45
CA SER A 189 -19.26 4.99 16.59
C SER A 189 -18.88 4.96 15.11
N SER A 190 -19.89 4.95 14.23
CA SER A 190 -19.69 5.18 12.79
C SER A 190 -19.51 6.65 12.39
N ASN A 191 -19.70 7.63 13.28
CA ASN A 191 -19.64 9.05 12.89
C ASN A 191 -18.22 9.51 12.54
N TRP A 192 -17.96 9.85 11.27
CA TRP A 192 -16.68 10.38 10.77
C TRP A 192 -16.15 11.55 11.60
N PHE A 193 -17.04 12.40 12.08
CA PHE A 193 -16.70 13.64 12.80
C PHE A 193 -16.51 13.45 14.31
N ALA A 194 -16.58 12.22 14.82
CA ALA A 194 -16.21 11.93 16.20
C ALA A 194 -14.70 11.64 16.27
N ALA A 195 -13.94 12.60 16.82
CA ALA A 195 -12.48 12.58 16.89
C ALA A 195 -11.91 11.30 17.53
N GLY A 196 -12.60 10.71 18.50
CA GLY A 196 -12.17 9.46 19.15
C GLY A 196 -12.34 8.20 18.29
N ASN A 197 -12.89 8.28 17.07
CA ASN A 197 -12.82 7.21 16.08
C ASN A 197 -11.54 7.24 15.24
N TRP A 198 -10.65 8.21 15.46
CA TRP A 198 -9.40 8.34 14.72
C TRP A 198 -8.21 8.07 15.63
N SER A 199 -7.23 7.32 15.10
CA SER A 199 -5.96 7.03 15.80
C SER A 199 -5.17 8.28 16.20
N THR A 200 -5.38 9.41 15.51
CA THR A 200 -4.78 10.71 15.82
C THR A 200 -5.52 11.47 16.92
N GLY A 201 -6.70 10.99 17.37
CA GLY A 201 -7.57 11.69 18.31
C GLY A 201 -8.17 12.99 17.75
N SER A 202 -8.10 13.20 16.43
CA SER A 202 -8.61 14.40 15.73
C SER A 202 -9.34 14.00 14.44
N VAL A 203 -10.34 14.77 14.04
CA VAL A 203 -11.07 14.54 12.78
C VAL A 203 -10.18 14.95 11.59
N PRO A 204 -10.07 14.12 10.54
CA PRO A 204 -9.29 14.45 9.35
C PRO A 204 -9.79 15.70 8.63
N ASP A 205 -8.85 16.43 8.05
CA ASP A 205 -9.06 17.61 7.21
C ASP A 205 -8.31 17.50 5.87
N ALA A 206 -8.32 18.58 5.07
CA ALA A 206 -7.69 18.63 3.75
C ALA A 206 -6.16 18.39 3.75
N THR A 207 -5.51 18.41 4.92
CA THR A 207 -4.07 18.09 5.07
C THR A 207 -3.85 16.64 5.52
N SER A 208 -4.92 15.98 5.97
CA SER A 208 -4.88 14.66 6.56
C SER A 208 -4.90 13.57 5.53
N VAL A 209 -4.03 12.59 5.72
CA VAL A 209 -4.02 11.34 4.98
C VAL A 209 -4.96 10.37 5.67
N VAL A 210 -5.97 9.83 5.00
CA VAL A 210 -6.99 9.00 5.65
C VAL A 210 -6.89 7.54 5.23
N ALA A 211 -6.92 6.65 6.22
CA ALA A 211 -6.96 5.20 6.00
C ALA A 211 -8.15 4.56 6.73
N VAL A 212 -9.00 3.87 5.97
CA VAL A 212 -10.08 3.02 6.48
C VAL A 212 -9.65 1.54 6.35
N PRO A 213 -9.43 0.83 7.47
CA PRO A 213 -9.04 -0.58 7.45
C PRO A 213 -10.14 -1.49 6.88
N GLY A 214 -9.70 -2.65 6.36
CA GLY A 214 -10.59 -3.69 5.84
C GLY A 214 -11.22 -4.61 6.89
N SER A 215 -10.57 -4.71 8.05
CA SER A 215 -10.93 -5.61 9.14
C SER A 215 -10.50 -5.02 10.49
N GLY A 216 -10.94 -5.64 11.59
CA GLY A 216 -10.56 -5.21 12.94
C GLY A 216 -11.24 -3.93 13.44
N VAL A 217 -12.27 -3.46 12.72
CA VAL A 217 -13.05 -2.26 13.07
C VAL A 217 -14.52 -2.64 13.27
N ALA A 218 -15.10 -2.29 14.41
CA ALA A 218 -16.48 -2.63 14.75
C ALA A 218 -17.51 -1.72 14.06
N ASN A 219 -17.20 -0.42 13.93
CA ASN A 219 -18.08 0.56 13.31
C ASN A 219 -17.39 1.18 12.10
N MET A 220 -17.86 0.89 10.89
CA MET A 220 -17.32 1.51 9.67
C MET A 220 -17.74 2.98 9.56
N PRO A 221 -16.90 3.85 8.98
CA PRO A 221 -17.14 5.29 8.94
C PRO A 221 -18.31 5.69 8.03
N VAL A 222 -19.09 6.67 8.51
CA VAL A 222 -20.17 7.34 7.79
C VAL A 222 -20.03 8.85 7.99
N LEU A 223 -20.02 9.61 6.89
CA LEU A 223 -20.08 11.07 6.92
C LEU A 223 -21.49 11.53 7.35
N THR A 224 -21.52 12.52 8.23
CA THR A 224 -22.74 13.24 8.65
C THR A 224 -22.77 14.70 8.16
N ALA A 225 -21.72 15.10 7.44
CA ALA A 225 -21.52 16.37 6.74
C ALA A 225 -20.43 16.18 5.67
N SER A 226 -20.26 17.14 4.76
CA SER A 226 -19.14 17.11 3.80
C SER A 226 -17.79 17.20 4.51
N ALA A 227 -16.79 16.48 3.99
CA ALA A 227 -15.45 16.38 4.57
C ALA A 227 -14.37 16.57 3.50
N SER A 228 -13.13 16.69 3.95
CA SER A 228 -11.96 16.82 3.09
C SER A 228 -10.81 15.96 3.59
N ALA A 229 -9.99 15.45 2.68
CA ALA A 229 -8.76 14.73 2.96
C ALA A 229 -7.66 15.11 1.95
N LEU A 230 -6.40 15.02 2.34
CA LEU A 230 -5.27 15.09 1.40
C LEU A 230 -5.26 13.86 0.50
N ALA A 231 -5.39 12.67 1.09
CA ALA A 231 -5.46 11.41 0.37
C ALA A 231 -6.39 10.45 1.12
N LEU A 232 -6.95 9.48 0.41
CA LEU A 232 -7.89 8.52 0.96
C LEU A 232 -7.52 7.11 0.52
N ARG A 233 -7.40 6.21 1.48
CA ARG A 233 -7.44 4.77 1.26
C ARG A 233 -8.62 4.15 1.98
N VAL A 234 -9.39 3.34 1.27
CA VAL A 234 -10.34 2.38 1.82
C VAL A 234 -9.87 1.01 1.39
N ALA A 235 -9.30 0.24 2.33
CA ALA A 235 -8.74 -1.07 2.04
C ALA A 235 -9.86 -2.06 1.66
N SER A 236 -9.51 -3.11 0.92
CA SER A 236 -10.42 -4.24 0.62
C SER A 236 -11.11 -4.75 1.88
N GLY A 237 -12.41 -5.05 1.81
CA GLY A 237 -13.27 -5.40 2.96
C GLY A 237 -13.75 -4.20 3.78
N GLY A 238 -13.12 -3.04 3.63
CA GLY A 238 -13.48 -1.80 4.31
C GLY A 238 -14.63 -1.08 3.61
N THR A 239 -15.42 -0.31 4.37
CA THR A 239 -16.49 0.50 3.80
C THR A 239 -16.46 1.94 4.32
N LEU A 240 -16.72 2.90 3.45
CA LEU A 240 -16.90 4.32 3.79
C LEU A 240 -18.23 4.80 3.21
N GLY A 241 -19.18 5.09 4.08
CA GLY A 241 -20.44 5.73 3.71
C GLY A 241 -20.29 7.24 3.65
N LEU A 242 -20.63 7.87 2.53
CA LEU A 242 -20.58 9.33 2.41
C LEU A 242 -21.88 10.01 2.87
N GLY A 243 -22.92 9.27 3.22
CA GLY A 243 -24.16 9.80 3.83
C GLY A 243 -24.95 10.80 2.96
N GLY A 244 -24.74 10.82 1.64
CA GLY A 244 -25.25 11.80 0.71
C GLY A 244 -24.38 13.06 0.57
N PHE A 245 -23.26 13.14 1.30
CA PHE A 245 -22.35 14.27 1.32
C PHE A 245 -21.19 14.12 0.33
N ASN A 246 -20.44 15.22 0.18
CA ASN A 246 -19.24 15.26 -0.64
C ASN A 246 -17.98 15.02 0.21
N LEU A 247 -17.08 14.19 -0.30
CA LEU A 247 -15.71 14.05 0.21
C LEU A 247 -14.75 14.64 -0.83
N ALA A 248 -14.13 15.77 -0.49
CA ALA A 248 -13.10 16.40 -1.31
C ALA A 248 -11.72 15.81 -1.01
N VAL A 249 -11.06 15.26 -2.03
CA VAL A 249 -9.73 14.66 -1.90
C VAL A 249 -8.74 15.42 -2.76
N GLY A 250 -7.73 16.01 -2.11
CA GLY A 250 -6.69 16.83 -2.77
C GLY A 250 -5.58 16.02 -3.44
N GLY A 251 -5.59 14.71 -3.32
CA GLY A 251 -4.54 13.80 -3.74
C GLY A 251 -5.12 12.46 -4.19
N ASN A 252 -4.48 11.35 -3.81
CA ASN A 252 -4.84 10.03 -4.32
C ASN A 252 -6.06 9.44 -3.60
N VAL A 253 -6.84 8.68 -4.35
CA VAL A 253 -7.95 7.87 -3.86
C VAL A 253 -7.70 6.41 -4.25
N ASP A 254 -7.42 5.59 -3.24
CA ASP A 254 -7.36 4.14 -3.33
C ASP A 254 -8.63 3.55 -2.71
N ALA A 255 -9.58 3.18 -3.57
CA ALA A 255 -10.88 2.65 -3.17
C ALA A 255 -11.00 1.15 -3.49
N THR A 256 -10.03 0.35 -3.07
CA THR A 256 -10.10 -1.12 -3.17
C THR A 256 -11.25 -1.71 -2.33
N GLY A 257 -11.65 -1.04 -1.24
CA GLY A 257 -12.91 -1.25 -0.52
C GLY A 257 -14.08 -0.42 -1.09
N ALA A 258 -15.22 -0.40 -0.40
CA ALA A 258 -16.43 0.25 -0.91
C ALA A 258 -16.58 1.69 -0.41
N ILE A 259 -16.65 2.66 -1.33
CA ILE A 259 -17.13 4.02 -1.04
C ILE A 259 -18.54 4.16 -1.61
N SER A 260 -19.52 4.57 -0.79
CA SER A 260 -20.93 4.54 -1.17
C SER A 260 -21.73 5.76 -0.71
N ASN A 261 -22.90 5.96 -1.34
CA ASN A 261 -23.92 6.95 -0.94
C ASN A 261 -23.38 8.39 -0.79
N GLY A 262 -23.02 9.05 -1.89
CA GLY A 262 -22.58 10.45 -1.91
C GLY A 262 -21.69 10.75 -3.12
N SER A 263 -20.75 11.68 -2.97
CA SER A 263 -19.82 12.05 -4.04
C SER A 263 -18.37 12.18 -3.58
N VAL A 264 -17.44 11.83 -4.46
CA VAL A 264 -16.02 12.08 -4.31
C VAL A 264 -15.61 13.18 -5.29
N THR A 265 -15.04 14.26 -4.79
CA THR A 265 -14.42 15.31 -5.60
C THR A 265 -12.91 15.18 -5.56
N MET A 266 -12.26 15.02 -6.71
CA MET A 266 -10.81 15.03 -6.83
C MET A 266 -10.34 16.37 -7.40
N SER A 267 -9.58 17.11 -6.62
CA SER A 267 -9.13 18.49 -6.95
C SER A 267 -7.61 18.64 -7.06
N GLY A 268 -6.85 17.59 -6.76
CA GLY A 268 -5.39 17.59 -6.81
C GLY A 268 -4.79 17.68 -8.21
N SER A 269 -3.52 18.09 -8.28
CA SER A 269 -2.70 18.00 -9.48
C SER A 269 -1.90 16.70 -9.48
N GLY A 270 -2.12 15.84 -10.48
CA GLY A 270 -1.41 14.56 -10.58
C GLY A 270 -1.95 13.49 -9.62
N SER A 271 -3.21 13.62 -9.20
CA SER A 271 -3.88 12.64 -8.37
C SER A 271 -4.08 11.32 -9.09
N LEU A 272 -4.12 10.23 -8.33
CA LEU A 272 -4.41 8.88 -8.83
C LEU A 272 -5.71 8.37 -8.25
N LEU A 273 -6.51 7.71 -9.08
CA LEU A 273 -7.75 7.06 -8.70
C LEU A 273 -7.71 5.58 -9.06
N MET A 274 -8.11 4.72 -8.13
CA MET A 274 -8.42 3.32 -8.41
C MET A 274 -9.62 2.82 -7.60
N GLY A 275 -10.23 1.73 -8.05
CA GLY A 275 -11.28 1.04 -7.31
C GLY A 275 -12.68 1.62 -7.54
N SER A 276 -13.58 1.47 -6.56
CA SER A 276 -15.00 1.84 -6.72
C SER A 276 -15.36 3.10 -5.93
N VAL A 277 -15.85 4.12 -6.63
CA VAL A 277 -16.36 5.37 -6.06
C VAL A 277 -17.84 5.58 -6.42
N PRO A 278 -18.59 6.42 -5.68
CA PRO A 278 -19.97 6.76 -6.01
C PRO A 278 -20.03 7.76 -7.18
N ALA A 279 -20.69 8.92 -7.02
CA ALA A 279 -20.54 9.98 -7.99
C ALA A 279 -19.11 10.55 -7.94
N LEU A 280 -18.50 10.80 -9.10
CA LEU A 280 -17.12 11.24 -9.23
C LEU A 280 -17.06 12.61 -9.92
N PHE A 281 -16.46 13.58 -9.25
CA PHE A 281 -16.20 14.92 -9.79
C PHE A 281 -14.69 15.15 -9.90
N VAL A 282 -14.15 15.29 -11.11
CA VAL A 282 -12.74 15.57 -11.35
C VAL A 282 -12.58 17.02 -11.74
N THR A 283 -12.04 17.82 -10.84
CA THR A 283 -11.79 19.26 -11.02
C THR A 283 -10.31 19.59 -11.21
N GLY A 284 -9.42 18.71 -10.71
CA GLY A 284 -7.98 18.78 -10.92
C GLY A 284 -7.50 17.88 -12.06
N SER A 285 -6.27 17.40 -11.95
CA SER A 285 -5.70 16.42 -12.90
C SER A 285 -5.59 15.06 -12.21
N THR A 286 -6.44 14.12 -12.63
CA THR A 286 -6.47 12.75 -12.10
C THR A 286 -6.09 11.75 -13.20
N ALA A 287 -5.25 10.76 -12.89
CA ALA A 287 -5.05 9.58 -13.72
C ALA A 287 -5.66 8.34 -13.05
N LEU A 288 -6.21 7.44 -13.86
CA LEU A 288 -6.68 6.14 -13.39
C LEU A 288 -5.48 5.20 -13.21
N GLN A 289 -5.41 4.54 -12.05
CA GLN A 289 -4.34 3.61 -11.70
C GLN A 289 -4.93 2.21 -11.46
N GLY A 290 -5.43 1.60 -12.54
CA GLY A 290 -6.08 0.29 -12.54
C GLY A 290 -7.61 0.36 -12.70
N SER A 291 -8.28 -0.78 -12.50
CA SER A 291 -9.73 -0.89 -12.63
C SER A 291 -10.45 0.13 -11.75
N THR A 292 -11.21 1.01 -12.39
CA THR A 292 -11.97 2.08 -11.72
C THR A 292 -13.43 2.01 -12.12
N LYS A 293 -14.33 2.09 -11.12
CA LYS A 293 -15.77 2.13 -11.34
C LYS A 293 -16.37 3.32 -10.58
N ALA A 294 -17.00 4.23 -11.31
CA ALA A 294 -17.93 5.18 -10.72
C ALA A 294 -19.34 4.57 -10.78
N THR A 295 -20.04 4.54 -9.65
CA THR A 295 -21.40 3.99 -9.57
C THR A 295 -22.49 5.07 -9.66
N GLY A 296 -22.10 6.34 -9.64
CA GLY A 296 -22.96 7.48 -9.88
C GLY A 296 -22.51 8.34 -11.07
N ALA A 297 -23.02 9.57 -11.13
CA ALA A 297 -22.64 10.52 -12.18
C ALA A 297 -21.13 10.79 -12.18
N VAL A 298 -20.56 10.91 -13.37
CA VAL A 298 -19.16 11.33 -13.57
C VAL A 298 -19.15 12.69 -14.25
N ALA A 299 -18.47 13.68 -13.66
CA ALA A 299 -18.27 14.99 -14.25
C ALA A 299 -16.79 15.38 -14.19
N VAL A 300 -16.24 15.85 -15.31
CA VAL A 300 -14.83 16.23 -15.44
C VAL A 300 -14.77 17.67 -15.94
N THR A 301 -14.28 18.58 -15.09
CA THR A 301 -13.97 19.97 -15.46
C THR A 301 -12.47 20.24 -15.51
N GLY A 302 -11.66 19.34 -14.93
CA GLY A 302 -10.20 19.28 -15.10
C GLY A 302 -9.79 18.26 -16.15
N SER A 303 -8.79 17.43 -15.85
CA SER A 303 -8.31 16.36 -16.74
C SER A 303 -8.41 14.98 -16.09
N LEU A 304 -8.87 14.00 -16.88
CA LEU A 304 -8.91 12.58 -16.50
C LEU A 304 -8.10 11.78 -17.52
N ALA A 305 -6.97 11.22 -17.10
CA ALA A 305 -6.13 10.35 -17.93
C ALA A 305 -6.44 8.87 -17.66
N VAL A 306 -6.61 8.08 -18.71
CA VAL A 306 -6.99 6.65 -18.65
C VAL A 306 -5.84 5.74 -19.12
N ALA A 307 -4.58 6.15 -18.86
CA ALA A 307 -3.38 5.52 -19.43
C ALA A 307 -3.39 3.99 -19.26
N ASP A 308 -3.28 3.28 -20.39
CA ASP A 308 -3.23 1.80 -20.50
C ASP A 308 -4.41 1.02 -19.89
N SER A 309 -5.51 1.70 -19.53
CA SER A 309 -6.72 1.07 -19.00
C SER A 309 -7.88 1.19 -20.00
N ALA A 310 -8.62 0.11 -20.20
CA ALA A 310 -9.80 0.14 -21.06
C ALA A 310 -10.88 1.04 -20.44
N LEU A 311 -11.28 2.10 -21.15
CA LEU A 311 -12.42 2.92 -20.78
C LEU A 311 -13.72 2.27 -21.27
N SER A 312 -14.41 1.56 -20.37
CA SER A 312 -15.74 1.01 -20.64
C SER A 312 -16.80 1.92 -20.03
N ILE A 313 -17.50 2.69 -20.87
CA ILE A 313 -18.66 3.49 -20.45
C ILE A 313 -19.92 2.65 -20.69
N SER A 314 -20.59 2.27 -19.60
CA SER A 314 -21.91 1.62 -19.64
C SER A 314 -22.90 2.58 -19.01
N VAL A 315 -23.82 3.11 -19.82
CA VAL A 315 -24.97 3.85 -19.32
C VAL A 315 -26.06 2.81 -19.00
N PRO A 316 -26.69 2.85 -17.81
CA PRO A 316 -27.81 1.97 -17.51
C PRO A 316 -28.98 2.15 -18.49
#